data_AF-A0A1C5AYJ0-F1
#
_entry.id   AF-A0A1C5AYJ0-F1
#
_cell.length_a   1.000
_cell.length_b   1.000
_cell.length_c   1.000
_cell.angle_alpha   90.00
_cell.angle_beta   90.00
_cell.angle_gamma   90.00
#
_symmetry.space_group_name_H-M   'P 1'
#
loop_
_entity.id
_entity.type
_entity.pdbx_description
1 polymer ?
#
loop_
_entity_poly.entity_id
_entity_poly.type
_entity_poly.pdbx_seq_one_letter_code
_entity_poly.pdbx_strand_id
1 'polypeptide(L)'
;MNRYGAQAQKHWRTYLPQRYATIEDPNSFFSTLGEQAATAIEQRARELAGPDLPDEGYLGKLGRLNAAQRTAEEEILPELILIDPATDGPPDETPSTSTMSAGPTWTPLVEDPNDPWWQRVAEEEDDQNDDPVTPTR
;
A
#
# COMPACT_ATOMS: atom_id res chain seq x y z
N MET A 1 -9.77 -23.65 0.34
CA MET A 1 -9.44 -22.21 0.39
C MET A 1 -8.62 -21.89 1.64
N ASN A 2 -7.51 -21.17 1.48
CA ASN A 2 -6.65 -20.69 2.56
C ASN A 2 -6.89 -19.18 2.87
N ARG A 3 -6.07 -18.57 3.74
CA ARG A 3 -6.21 -17.14 4.12
C ARG A 3 -6.16 -16.19 2.92
N TYR A 4 -5.27 -16.45 1.98
CA TYR A 4 -5.06 -15.62 0.80
C TYR A 4 -6.23 -15.72 -0.18
N GLY A 5 -6.74 -16.92 -0.41
CA GLY A 5 -7.94 -17.14 -1.22
C GLY A 5 -9.17 -16.42 -0.65
N ALA A 6 -9.38 -16.50 0.67
CA ALA A 6 -10.45 -15.77 1.34
C ALA A 6 -10.26 -14.23 1.26
N GLN A 7 -9.03 -13.74 1.35
CA GLN A 7 -8.70 -12.31 1.16
C GLN A 7 -8.97 -11.86 -0.27
N ALA A 8 -8.57 -12.64 -1.28
CA ALA A 8 -8.85 -12.39 -2.69
C ALA A 8 -10.35 -12.39 -2.98
N GLN A 9 -11.08 -13.39 -2.50
CA GLN A 9 -12.54 -13.46 -2.65
C GLN A 9 -13.22 -12.23 -2.03
N LYS A 10 -12.78 -11.78 -0.85
CA LYS A 10 -13.30 -10.57 -0.21
C LYS A 10 -12.97 -9.32 -1.04
N HIS A 11 -11.72 -9.13 -1.46
CA HIS A 11 -11.27 -7.98 -2.26
C HIS A 11 -12.06 -7.88 -3.56
N TRP A 12 -12.15 -8.97 -4.33
CA TRP A 12 -12.82 -8.98 -5.63
C TRP A 12 -14.33 -8.76 -5.51
N ARG A 13 -14.98 -9.26 -4.45
CA ARG A 13 -16.40 -8.95 -4.17
C ARG A 13 -16.65 -7.49 -3.83
N THR A 14 -15.66 -6.79 -3.27
CA THR A 14 -15.79 -5.38 -2.87
C THR A 14 -15.43 -4.43 -4.01
N TYR A 15 -14.33 -4.69 -4.72
CA TYR A 15 -13.72 -3.75 -5.67
C TYR A 15 -13.85 -4.17 -7.14
N LEU A 16 -14.06 -5.46 -7.42
CA LEU A 16 -14.17 -6.03 -8.78
C LEU A 16 -15.50 -6.79 -8.99
N PRO A 17 -16.68 -6.24 -8.61
CA PRO A 17 -17.93 -7.01 -8.54
C PRO A 17 -18.39 -7.57 -9.90
N GLN A 18 -18.10 -6.87 -11.01
CA GLN A 18 -18.41 -7.34 -12.36
C GLN A 18 -17.58 -8.58 -12.72
N ARG A 19 -16.26 -8.52 -12.50
CA ARG A 19 -15.33 -9.64 -12.73
C ARG A 19 -15.56 -10.80 -11.75
N TYR A 20 -16.01 -10.52 -10.52
CA TYR A 20 -16.44 -11.55 -9.59
C TYR A 20 -17.68 -12.30 -10.10
N ALA A 21 -18.63 -11.60 -10.73
CA ALA A 21 -19.88 -12.18 -11.22
C ALA A 21 -19.72 -13.07 -12.46
N THR A 22 -18.57 -13.04 -13.15
CA THR A 22 -18.28 -13.95 -14.28
C THR A 22 -17.63 -15.26 -13.86
N ILE A 23 -17.29 -15.44 -12.57
CA ILE A 23 -16.66 -16.64 -12.04
C ILE A 23 -17.73 -17.69 -11.73
N GLU A 24 -17.74 -18.80 -12.48
CA GLU A 24 -18.74 -19.87 -12.36
C GLU A 24 -18.67 -20.63 -11.02
N ASP A 25 -17.46 -21.02 -10.59
CA ASP A 25 -17.21 -21.56 -9.24
C ASP A 25 -16.18 -20.69 -8.48
N PRO A 26 -16.65 -19.69 -7.71
CA PRO A 26 -15.79 -18.86 -6.89
C PRO A 26 -15.00 -19.65 -5.84
N ASN A 27 -15.53 -20.74 -5.29
CA ASN A 27 -14.86 -21.47 -4.21
C ASN A 27 -13.65 -22.24 -4.73
N SER A 28 -13.78 -22.86 -5.90
CA SER A 28 -12.65 -23.51 -6.59
C SER A 28 -11.62 -22.48 -7.07
N PHE A 29 -12.08 -21.42 -7.75
CA PHE A 29 -11.22 -20.35 -8.26
C PHE A 29 -10.38 -19.70 -7.17
N PHE A 30 -11.00 -19.21 -6.09
CA PHE A 30 -10.29 -18.54 -5.01
C PHE A 30 -9.52 -19.50 -4.10
N SER A 31 -9.86 -20.80 -4.06
CA SER A 31 -8.97 -21.80 -3.43
C SER A 31 -7.66 -21.92 -4.20
N THR A 32 -7.75 -22.07 -5.53
CA THR A 32 -6.58 -22.23 -6.42
C THR A 32 -5.71 -20.97 -6.43
N LEU A 33 -6.33 -19.78 -6.54
CA LEU A 33 -5.61 -18.51 -6.49
C LEU A 33 -4.91 -18.30 -5.14
N GLY A 34 -5.57 -18.68 -4.04
CA GLY A 34 -4.97 -18.63 -2.70
C GLY A 34 -3.78 -19.57 -2.54
N GLU A 35 -3.83 -20.76 -3.14
CA GLU A 35 -2.73 -21.74 -3.14
C GLU A 35 -1.54 -21.24 -3.98
N GLN A 36 -1.81 -20.69 -5.18
CA GLN A 36 -0.78 -20.06 -6.02
C GLN A 36 -0.07 -18.91 -5.28
N ALA A 37 -0.83 -18.01 -4.65
CA ALA A 37 -0.25 -16.92 -3.86
C ALA A 37 0.57 -17.43 -2.68
N ALA A 38 0.10 -18.45 -1.95
CA ALA A 38 0.87 -19.06 -0.86
C ALA A 38 2.20 -19.63 -1.35
N THR A 39 2.20 -20.34 -2.48
CA THR A 39 3.41 -20.93 -3.08
C THR A 39 4.38 -19.84 -3.56
N ALA A 40 3.89 -18.80 -4.23
CA ALA A 40 4.72 -17.69 -4.69
C ALA A 40 5.35 -16.92 -3.51
N ILE A 41 4.58 -16.62 -2.47
CA ILE A 41 5.07 -15.97 -1.25
C ILE A 41 6.13 -16.85 -0.55
N GLU A 42 5.92 -18.16 -0.42
CA GLU A 42 6.89 -19.05 0.22
C GLU A 42 8.22 -19.14 -0.57
N GLN A 43 8.13 -19.24 -1.90
CA GLN A 43 9.30 -19.22 -2.78
C GLN A 43 10.06 -17.90 -2.64
N ARG A 44 9.34 -16.78 -2.71
CA ARG A 44 9.92 -15.44 -2.63
C ARG A 44 10.53 -15.15 -1.25
N ALA A 45 9.86 -15.55 -0.17
CA ALA A 45 10.39 -15.43 1.19
C ALA A 45 11.67 -16.25 1.38
N ARG A 46 11.77 -17.44 0.75
CA ARG A 46 12.98 -18.26 0.78
C ARG A 46 14.15 -17.61 0.03
N GLU A 47 13.89 -16.97 -1.11
CA GLU A 47 14.90 -16.18 -1.83
C GLU A 47 15.40 -14.99 -1.00
N LEU A 48 14.47 -14.21 -0.44
CA LEU A 48 14.76 -13.02 0.37
C LEU A 48 15.47 -13.36 1.70
N ALA A 49 15.16 -14.50 2.32
CA ALA A 49 15.82 -14.96 3.52
C ALA A 49 17.24 -15.48 3.26
N GLY A 50 17.52 -16.00 2.06
CA GLY A 50 18.80 -16.61 1.72
C GLY A 50 19.12 -17.86 2.57
N PRO A 51 20.38 -18.33 2.55
CA PRO A 51 20.83 -19.45 3.37
C PRO A 51 20.90 -19.09 4.87
N ASP A 52 21.10 -20.10 5.70
CA ASP A 52 21.43 -19.89 7.12
C ASP A 52 22.83 -19.25 7.27
N LEU A 53 22.96 -18.29 8.18
CA LEU A 53 24.24 -17.66 8.49
C LEU A 53 24.99 -18.44 9.58
N PRO A 54 26.33 -18.57 9.50
CA PRO A 54 27.12 -19.07 10.62
C PRO A 54 26.98 -18.14 11.83
N ASP A 55 27.05 -18.73 13.03
CA ASP A 55 26.91 -18.06 14.34
C ASP A 55 25.58 -17.32 14.59
N GLU A 56 24.56 -17.55 13.74
CA GLU A 56 23.23 -17.00 13.94
C GLU A 56 22.46 -17.71 15.06
N GLY A 57 22.12 -16.96 16.11
CA GLY A 57 21.20 -17.40 17.15
C GLY A 57 19.75 -17.49 16.67
N TYR A 58 18.97 -18.40 17.28
CA TYR A 58 17.57 -18.69 16.92
C TYR A 58 16.67 -17.45 16.70
N LEU A 59 16.76 -16.45 17.57
CA LEU A 59 15.96 -15.22 17.46
C LEU A 59 16.36 -14.37 16.25
N GLY A 60 17.64 -14.34 15.87
CA GLY A 60 18.10 -13.68 14.64
C GLY A 60 17.50 -14.35 13.41
N LYS A 61 17.60 -15.68 13.34
CA LYS A 61 17.04 -16.48 12.24
C LYS A 61 15.54 -16.28 12.11
N LEU A 62 14.80 -16.36 13.21
CA LEU A 62 13.35 -16.11 13.24
C LEU A 62 13.01 -14.68 12.81
N GLY A 63 13.83 -13.69 13.21
CA GLY A 63 13.72 -12.31 12.75
C GLY A 63 13.86 -12.17 11.24
N ARG A 64 14.94 -12.72 10.63
CA ARG A 64 15.16 -12.69 9.18
C ARG A 64 14.03 -13.39 8.42
N LEU A 65 13.63 -14.59 8.84
CA LEU A 65 12.57 -15.35 8.19
C LEU A 65 11.23 -14.61 8.21
N ASN A 66 10.86 -14.00 9.35
CA ASN A 66 9.64 -13.18 9.44
C ASN A 66 9.72 -11.90 8.60
N ALA A 67 10.88 -11.24 8.52
CA ALA A 67 11.08 -10.07 7.67
C ALA A 67 10.91 -10.45 6.18
N ALA A 68 11.60 -11.50 5.73
CA ALA A 68 11.51 -12.01 4.37
C ALA A 68 10.08 -12.46 3.99
N GLN A 69 9.37 -13.10 4.92
CA GLN A 69 7.95 -13.46 4.74
C GLN A 69 7.06 -12.23 4.56
N ARG A 70 7.25 -11.17 5.35
CA ARG A 70 6.48 -9.92 5.22
C ARG A 70 6.77 -9.21 3.90
N THR A 71 8.03 -9.10 3.50
CA THR A 71 8.39 -8.48 2.21
C THR A 71 7.86 -9.29 1.02
N ALA A 72 7.88 -10.62 1.08
CA ALA A 72 7.25 -11.46 0.05
C ALA A 72 5.72 -11.28 -0.01
N GLU A 73 5.05 -11.09 1.12
CA GLU A 73 3.62 -10.74 1.15
C GLU A 73 3.36 -9.34 0.56
N GLU A 74 4.22 -8.36 0.86
CA GLU A 74 4.15 -6.98 0.33
C GLU A 74 4.36 -6.93 -1.20
N GLU A 75 5.23 -7.77 -1.77
CA GLU A 75 5.46 -7.87 -3.22
C GLU A 75 4.35 -8.67 -3.95
N ILE A 76 3.98 -9.85 -3.47
CA ILE A 76 3.11 -10.79 -4.23
C ILE A 76 1.61 -10.48 -4.10
N LEU A 77 1.16 -9.92 -2.96
CA LEU A 77 -0.28 -9.68 -2.75
C LEU A 77 -0.86 -8.62 -3.72
N PRO A 78 -0.21 -7.50 -4.05
CA PRO A 78 -0.66 -6.57 -5.08
C PRO A 78 -0.78 -7.22 -6.47
N GLU A 79 0.17 -8.09 -6.85
CA GLU A 79 0.21 -8.71 -8.18
C GLU A 79 -0.91 -9.74 -8.39
N LEU A 80 -1.21 -10.57 -7.38
CA LEU A 80 -2.13 -11.71 -7.55
C LEU A 80 -3.51 -11.53 -6.91
N ILE A 81 -3.63 -10.68 -5.87
CA ILE A 81 -4.79 -10.69 -4.97
C ILE A 81 -5.46 -9.33 -4.87
N LEU A 82 -4.69 -8.28 -4.60
CA LEU A 82 -5.13 -6.92 -4.36
C LEU A 82 -5.10 -6.07 -5.64
N ILE A 83 -5.51 -6.68 -6.76
CA ILE A 83 -5.54 -6.04 -8.07
C ILE A 83 -6.36 -4.74 -8.01
N ASP A 84 -5.82 -3.67 -8.58
CA ASP A 84 -6.45 -2.35 -8.63
C ASP A 84 -7.60 -2.34 -9.66
N PRO A 85 -8.84 -1.97 -9.29
CA PRO A 85 -9.95 -1.83 -10.24
C PRO A 85 -9.70 -0.84 -11.38
N ALA A 86 -8.81 0.15 -11.22
CA ALA A 86 -8.42 1.05 -12.30
C ALA A 86 -7.69 0.33 -13.46
N THR A 87 -7.12 -0.86 -13.22
CA THR A 87 -6.42 -1.69 -14.23
C THR A 87 -7.38 -2.66 -14.94
N ASP A 88 -8.62 -2.82 -14.47
CA ASP A 88 -9.60 -3.80 -14.98
C ASP A 88 -10.60 -3.18 -15.99
N GLY A 89 -10.48 -1.88 -16.29
CA GLY A 89 -11.28 -1.19 -17.31
C GLY A 89 -10.82 -1.49 -18.74
N PRO A 90 -11.65 -1.22 -19.77
CA PRO A 90 -11.17 -1.18 -21.14
C PRO A 90 -10.05 -0.13 -21.27
N PRO A 91 -9.05 -0.33 -22.15
CA PRO A 91 -8.01 0.66 -22.41
C PRO A 91 -8.58 1.80 -23.25
N ASP A 92 -9.47 2.59 -22.66
CA ASP A 92 -9.97 3.83 -23.26
C ASP A 92 -8.86 4.87 -23.21
N GLU A 93 -8.77 5.67 -24.27
CA GLU A 93 -7.54 6.37 -24.61
C GLU A 93 -7.32 7.57 -23.69
N THR A 94 -6.43 7.42 -22.70
CA THR A 94 -5.33 8.37 -22.43
C THR A 94 -4.48 7.87 -21.26
N PRO A 95 -3.13 7.92 -21.36
CA PRO A 95 -2.36 8.16 -20.16
C PRO A 95 -2.74 9.56 -19.67
N SER A 96 -3.56 9.64 -18.63
CA SER A 96 -3.61 10.84 -17.77
C SER A 96 -2.24 10.97 -17.10
N THR A 97 -1.28 11.46 -17.90
CA THR A 97 -0.12 12.20 -17.43
C THR A 97 -0.68 13.18 -16.42
N SER A 98 -0.32 13.02 -15.15
CA SER A 98 -0.70 13.95 -14.09
C SER A 98 -0.18 15.33 -14.46
N THR A 99 -1.03 16.09 -15.14
CA THR A 99 -0.82 17.49 -15.46
C THR A 99 -0.78 18.18 -14.11
N MET A 100 0.42 18.57 -13.70
CA MET A 100 0.63 19.32 -12.47
C MET A 100 -0.25 20.57 -12.50
N SER A 101 -1.27 20.63 -11.65
CA SER A 101 -1.84 21.91 -11.23
C SER A 101 -2.60 21.79 -9.91
N ALA A 102 -2.17 22.61 -8.96
CA ALA A 102 -2.95 23.12 -7.83
C ALA A 102 -3.46 22.13 -6.75
N GLY A 103 -2.52 21.55 -6.00
CA GLY A 103 -2.72 21.10 -4.61
C GLY A 103 -1.35 20.90 -3.94
N PRO A 104 -1.10 21.38 -2.71
CA PRO A 104 0.23 21.27 -2.10
C PRO A 104 0.51 19.83 -1.63
N THR A 105 1.37 19.13 -2.38
CA THR A 105 1.72 17.72 -2.15
C THR A 105 2.82 17.54 -1.10
N TRP A 106 2.52 16.74 -0.08
CA TRP A 106 3.42 16.25 0.98
C TRP A 106 4.43 15.20 0.45
N THR A 107 5.73 15.18 0.79
CA THR A 107 6.69 16.23 1.22
C THR A 107 8.12 15.69 0.94
N PRO A 108 9.12 16.47 0.48
CA PRO A 108 10.49 15.95 0.30
C PRO A 108 11.26 15.83 1.63
N LEU A 109 11.97 14.71 1.81
CA LEU A 109 12.76 14.34 3.01
C LEU A 109 14.11 15.08 3.11
N VAL A 110 14.14 16.38 2.80
CA VAL A 110 15.31 17.25 2.99
C VAL A 110 14.82 18.58 3.52
N GLU A 111 14.99 18.80 4.83
CA GLU A 111 14.77 20.10 5.45
C GLU A 111 15.86 21.05 4.99
N ASP A 112 15.55 21.97 4.07
CA ASP A 112 16.36 23.18 3.86
C ASP A 112 15.98 24.21 4.94
N PRO A 113 16.88 24.57 5.88
CA PRO A 113 16.53 25.46 6.99
C PRO A 113 16.25 26.91 6.58
N ASN A 114 16.43 27.27 5.30
CA ASN A 114 16.16 28.62 4.77
C ASN A 114 15.00 28.66 3.76
N ASP A 115 14.12 27.65 3.72
CA ASP A 115 12.99 27.66 2.78
C ASP A 115 12.03 28.85 3.05
N PRO A 116 11.77 29.72 2.05
CA PRO A 116 10.88 30.89 2.18
C PRO A 116 9.39 30.54 2.29
N TRP A 117 9.02 29.25 2.33
CA TRP A 117 7.71 28.79 2.79
C TRP A 117 7.49 29.10 4.27
N TRP A 118 8.50 28.89 5.13
CA TRP A 118 8.37 29.10 6.58
C TRP A 118 8.14 30.56 6.98
N GLN A 119 8.69 31.51 6.22
CA GLN A 119 8.52 32.95 6.51
C GLN A 119 7.06 33.39 6.36
N ARG A 120 6.31 32.84 5.39
CA ARG A 120 4.88 33.16 5.21
C ARG A 120 3.99 32.57 6.29
N VAL A 121 4.31 31.36 6.79
CA VAL A 121 3.55 30.75 7.90
C VAL A 121 3.68 31.61 9.16
N ALA A 122 4.89 32.10 9.45
CA ALA A 122 5.12 32.99 10.59
C ALA A 122 4.41 34.36 10.44
N GLU A 123 4.27 34.88 9.22
CA GLU A 123 3.50 36.11 8.95
C GLU A 123 1.98 35.88 9.03
N GLU A 124 1.47 34.68 8.73
CA GLU A 124 0.04 34.34 8.83
C GLU A 124 -0.41 34.00 10.27
N GLU A 125 0.48 33.54 11.16
CA GLU A 125 0.15 33.22 12.57
C GLU A 125 0.06 34.44 13.51
N ASP A 126 0.63 35.59 13.14
CA ASP A 126 0.64 36.81 13.97
C ASP A 126 -0.71 37.56 13.89
N ASP A 127 -1.33 37.62 12.70
CA ASP A 127 -2.58 38.37 12.43
C ASP A 127 -3.84 37.68 13.01
N GLN A 128 -3.77 36.37 13.30
CA GLN A 128 -4.91 35.58 13.77
C GLN A 128 -5.07 35.55 15.31
N ASN A 129 -4.11 36.09 16.08
CA ASN A 129 -4.09 36.00 17.54
C ASN A 129 -4.51 37.30 18.28
N ASP A 130 -4.74 38.41 17.59
CA ASP A 130 -5.19 39.68 18.21
C ASP A 130 -6.72 39.86 18.12
N ASP A 131 -7.44 38.91 18.72
CA ASP A 131 -8.90 39.00 18.96
C ASP A 131 -9.14 39.25 20.47
N PRO A 132 -9.04 40.51 20.95
CA PRO A 132 -9.24 40.83 22.35
C PRO A 132 -10.72 40.71 22.73
N VAL A 133 -11.07 39.55 23.29
CA VAL A 133 -12.37 39.32 23.94
C VAL A 133 -12.73 40.37 24.99
N THR A 134 -14.05 40.57 25.15
CA THR A 134 -14.78 41.29 26.22
C THR A 134 -15.15 42.77 25.92
N PRO A 135 -16.14 43.37 26.62
CA PRO A 135 -17.52 43.25 26.16
C PRO A 135 -18.31 44.58 26.11
N THR A 136 -19.55 44.50 25.62
CA THR A 136 -20.56 45.57 25.62
C THR A 136 -20.76 46.26 26.98
N ARG A 137 -20.62 47.59 27.05
CA ARG A 137 -21.73 48.53 27.28
C ARG A 137 -21.33 50.01 27.16
#